data_AF-A0A059XVG1-F1
#
_entry.id   AF-A0A059XVG1-F1
#
_cell.length_a   1.000
_cell.length_b   1.000
_cell.length_c   1.000
_cell.angle_alpha   90.00
_cell.angle_beta   90.00
_cell.angle_gamma   90.00
#
_symmetry.space_group_name_H-M   'P 1'
#
loop_
_entity.id
_entity.type
_entity.pdbx_description
1 polymer ?
#
loop_
_entity_poly.entity_id
_entity_poly.type
_entity_poly.pdbx_seq_one_letter_code
_entity_poly.pdbx_strand_id
1 'polypeptide(L)'
;MKKITNHKYNEIISLYPIWKGLNNRIKQLYPRGINFHEVFSEFIVCYINEYYHSLGAGSEDAFANNRLRVQIKGTSNYDSDLTSFGPKSEFDILEFARLDQIKDYLYLYRIPIEDLCNVKVNKDLTFREQQQLGRRPRFSIISNFIEPYNLKPYAKVNLKTGKYTLL
;
A
#
# COMPACT_ATOMS: atom_id res chain seq x y z
N MET A 1 -1.49 -18.73 -5.10
CA MET A 1 -2.47 -17.74 -4.60
C MET A 1 -3.15 -18.31 -3.37
N LYS A 2 -3.23 -17.58 -2.25
CA LYS A 2 -3.89 -18.05 -1.01
C LYS A 2 -4.65 -16.89 -0.37
N LYS A 3 -5.83 -17.17 0.21
CA LYS A 3 -6.51 -16.20 1.08
C LYS A 3 -5.74 -16.08 2.41
N ILE A 4 -5.78 -14.89 2.99
CA ILE A 4 -5.25 -14.66 4.34
C ILE A 4 -6.26 -15.19 5.35
N THR A 5 -5.83 -16.08 6.25
CA THR A 5 -6.68 -16.63 7.29
C THR A 5 -6.77 -15.68 8.49
N ASN A 6 -7.81 -15.83 9.33
CA ASN A 6 -7.92 -15.08 10.59
C ASN A 6 -6.67 -15.23 11.47
N HIS A 7 -6.10 -16.44 11.54
CA HIS A 7 -4.88 -16.69 12.32
C HIS A 7 -3.70 -15.87 11.77
N LYS A 8 -3.48 -15.90 10.45
CA LYS A 8 -2.40 -15.14 9.82
C LYS A 8 -2.61 -13.64 9.94
N TYR A 9 -3.84 -13.16 9.78
CA TYR A 9 -4.19 -11.76 10.02
C TYR A 9 -3.85 -11.33 11.44
N ASN A 10 -4.27 -12.09 12.45
CA ASN A 10 -3.97 -11.80 13.85
C ASN A 10 -2.47 -11.82 14.14
N GLU A 11 -1.71 -12.73 13.52
CA GLU A 11 -0.25 -12.77 13.60
C GLU A 11 0.36 -11.46 13.06
N ILE A 12 -0.05 -11.00 11.87
CA ILE A 12 0.43 -9.73 11.31
C ILE A 12 0.07 -8.53 12.19
N ILE A 13 -1.15 -8.48 12.74
CA ILE A 13 -1.56 -7.43 13.69
C ILE A 13 -0.66 -7.45 14.93
N SER A 14 -0.30 -8.63 15.45
CA SER A 14 0.57 -8.76 16.63
C SER A 14 2.00 -8.23 16.40
N LEU A 15 2.47 -8.21 15.14
CA LEU A 15 3.79 -7.70 14.79
C LEU A 15 3.87 -6.16 14.78
N TYR A 16 2.73 -5.47 14.62
CA TYR A 16 2.73 -4.01 14.47
C TYR A 16 3.31 -3.27 15.69
N PRO A 17 2.90 -3.56 16.95
CA PRO A 17 3.49 -2.92 18.12
C PRO A 17 5.01 -3.13 18.23
N ILE A 18 5.50 -4.31 17.82
CA ILE A 18 6.92 -4.66 17.82
C ILE A 18 7.66 -3.80 16.78
N TRP A 19 7.15 -3.75 15.55
CA TRP A 19 7.70 -2.90 14.48
C TRP A 19 7.71 -1.42 14.87
N LYS A 20 6.60 -0.89 15.39
CA LYS A 20 6.48 0.51 15.81
C LYS A 20 7.47 0.83 16.94
N GLY A 21 7.59 -0.07 17.92
CA GLY A 21 8.54 0.08 19.02
C GLY A 21 9.99 0.13 18.53
N LEU A 22 10.37 -0.78 17.63
CA LEU A 22 11.70 -0.81 17.05
C LEU A 22 12.00 0.42 16.17
N ASN A 23 11.05 0.80 15.30
CA ASN A 23 11.14 1.98 14.44
C ASN A 23 11.37 3.25 15.27
N ASN A 24 10.61 3.43 16.35
CA ASN A 24 10.76 4.59 17.23
C ASN A 24 12.13 4.63 17.92
N ARG A 25 12.63 3.50 18.41
CA ARG A 25 13.97 3.42 19.03
C ARG A 25 15.08 3.73 18.04
N ILE A 26 14.99 3.23 16.80
CA ILE A 26 15.97 3.54 15.76
C ILE A 26 15.93 5.02 15.40
N LYS A 27 14.75 5.63 15.28
CA LYS A 27 14.59 7.07 14.97
C LYS A 27 15.19 7.99 16.02
N GLN A 28 15.33 7.54 17.27
CA GLN A 28 16.02 8.29 18.34
C GLN A 28 17.54 8.30 18.14
N LEU A 29 18.09 7.33 17.43
CA LEU A 29 19.54 7.15 17.22
C LEU A 29 19.98 7.52 15.80
N TYR A 30 19.08 7.44 14.83
CA TYR A 30 19.36 7.66 13.42
C TYR A 30 18.17 8.35 12.72
N PRO A 31 18.39 9.31 11.82
CA PRO A 31 17.28 10.07 11.21
C PRO A 31 16.29 9.23 10.41
N ARG A 32 16.73 8.08 9.86
CA ARG A 32 15.87 7.18 9.08
C ARG A 32 15.32 6.06 9.95
N GLY A 33 14.01 5.83 9.83
CA GLY A 33 13.33 4.73 10.49
C GLY A 33 13.35 3.42 9.70
N ILE A 34 12.72 2.40 10.26
CA ILE A 34 12.45 1.13 9.57
C ILE A 34 11.29 1.33 8.59
N ASN A 35 11.45 0.78 7.39
CA ASN A 35 10.39 0.74 6.40
C ASN A 35 9.15 -0.02 6.90
N PHE A 36 7.98 0.43 6.49
CA PHE A 36 6.75 -0.32 6.69
C PHE A 36 6.74 -1.50 5.72
N HIS A 37 6.88 -2.70 6.27
CA HIS A 37 7.05 -3.89 5.48
C HIS A 37 5.77 -4.22 4.71
N GLU A 38 5.91 -4.68 3.47
CA GLU A 38 4.78 -4.98 2.57
C GLU A 38 3.81 -6.00 3.14
N VAL A 39 4.29 -6.93 3.98
CA VAL A 39 3.46 -7.88 4.72
C VAL A 39 2.32 -7.21 5.51
N PHE A 40 2.53 -6.01 6.08
CA PHE A 40 1.47 -5.29 6.77
C PHE A 40 0.42 -4.77 5.79
N SER A 41 0.85 -4.14 4.69
CA SER A 41 -0.09 -3.61 3.70
C SER A 41 -0.80 -4.72 2.92
N GLU A 42 -0.04 -5.65 2.33
CA GLU A 42 -0.55 -6.69 1.44
C GLU A 42 -1.50 -7.63 2.16
N PHE A 43 -1.10 -8.17 3.33
CA PHE A 43 -1.92 -9.18 3.99
C PHE A 43 -3.18 -8.58 4.59
N ILE A 44 -3.11 -7.36 5.12
CA ILE A 44 -4.29 -6.67 5.65
C ILE A 44 -5.24 -6.32 4.51
N VAL A 45 -4.75 -5.76 3.40
CA VAL A 45 -5.59 -5.45 2.22
C VAL A 45 -6.22 -6.73 1.66
N CYS A 46 -5.45 -7.82 1.52
CA CYS A 46 -5.98 -9.10 1.05
C CYS A 46 -7.04 -9.66 1.99
N TYR A 47 -6.82 -9.59 3.30
CA TYR A 47 -7.77 -10.07 4.30
C TYR A 47 -9.09 -9.30 4.23
N ILE A 48 -9.04 -7.96 4.20
CA ILE A 48 -10.23 -7.10 4.22
C ILE A 48 -11.07 -7.23 2.94
N ASN A 49 -10.43 -7.36 1.77
CA ASN A 49 -11.13 -7.47 0.50
C ASN A 49 -11.37 -8.93 0.05
N GLU A 50 -10.99 -9.90 0.86
CA GLU A 50 -10.97 -11.33 0.50
C GLU A 50 -10.16 -11.66 -0.77
N TYR A 51 -9.12 -10.88 -1.08
CA TYR A 51 -8.23 -11.18 -2.19
C TYR A 51 -7.34 -12.38 -1.91
N TYR A 52 -6.85 -12.99 -2.99
CA TYR A 52 -5.86 -14.03 -2.93
C TYR A 52 -4.46 -13.42 -3.08
N HIS A 53 -3.64 -13.52 -2.03
CA HIS A 53 -2.26 -13.05 -2.06
C HIS A 53 -1.42 -13.86 -3.06
N SER A 54 -0.59 -13.16 -3.87
CA SER A 54 0.31 -13.77 -4.84
C SER A 54 1.58 -14.26 -4.15
N LEU A 55 2.02 -15.49 -4.46
CA LEU A 55 3.19 -16.10 -3.79
C LEU A 55 4.51 -15.87 -4.55
N GLY A 56 4.57 -14.82 -5.37
CA GLY A 56 5.76 -14.44 -6.14
C GLY A 56 5.90 -15.22 -7.45
N ALA A 57 5.35 -14.65 -8.52
CA ALA A 57 5.61 -15.08 -9.90
C ALA A 57 5.31 -13.96 -10.92
N GLY A 58 4.42 -13.01 -10.59
CA GLY A 58 4.04 -11.88 -11.43
C GLY A 58 4.38 -10.52 -10.84
N SER A 59 3.88 -9.46 -11.48
CA SER A 59 4.06 -8.06 -11.03
C SER A 59 3.00 -7.59 -10.04
N GLU A 60 1.94 -8.39 -9.88
CA GLU A 60 0.83 -8.19 -8.98
C GLU A 60 1.10 -8.74 -7.58
N ASP A 61 0.50 -8.10 -6.57
CA ASP A 61 0.65 -8.50 -5.17
C ASP A 61 -0.51 -9.43 -4.75
N ALA A 62 -1.66 -9.32 -5.43
CA ALA A 62 -2.83 -10.15 -5.17
C ALA A 62 -3.75 -10.28 -6.39
N PHE A 63 -4.78 -11.12 -6.25
CA PHE A 63 -5.86 -11.29 -7.21
C PHE A 63 -7.23 -11.16 -6.54
N ALA A 64 -8.14 -10.44 -7.17
CA ALA A 64 -9.55 -10.43 -6.80
C ALA A 64 -10.25 -11.73 -7.27
N ASN A 65 -11.47 -11.98 -6.78
CA ASN A 65 -12.23 -13.21 -7.10
C ASN A 65 -12.42 -13.46 -8.61
N ASN A 66 -12.50 -12.41 -9.41
CA ASN A 66 -12.60 -12.44 -10.88
C ASN A 66 -11.24 -12.47 -11.60
N ARG A 67 -10.15 -12.79 -10.89
CA ARG A 67 -8.76 -12.82 -11.38
C ARG A 67 -8.20 -11.48 -11.86
N LEU A 68 -8.84 -10.36 -11.50
CA LEU A 68 -8.22 -9.05 -11.67
C LEU A 68 -6.96 -8.96 -10.84
N ARG A 69 -5.88 -8.47 -11.47
CA ARG A 69 -4.56 -8.26 -10.85
C ARG A 69 -4.62 -7.05 -9.95
N VAL A 70 -4.21 -7.22 -8.70
CA VAL A 70 -4.22 -6.17 -7.69
C VAL A 70 -2.77 -5.80 -7.36
N GLN A 71 -2.44 -4.51 -7.49
CA GLN A 71 -1.24 -3.93 -6.93
C GLN A 71 -1.60 -3.24 -5.61
N ILE A 72 -0.83 -3.51 -4.58
CA ILE A 72 -0.97 -2.98 -3.23
C ILE A 72 0.27 -2.14 -2.92
N LYS A 73 0.05 -0.89 -2.53
CA LYS A 73 1.13 0.01 -2.10
C LYS A 73 0.87 0.46 -0.67
N GLY A 74 1.94 0.62 0.09
CA GLY A 74 1.87 0.98 1.51
C GLY A 74 2.78 2.14 1.84
N THR A 75 2.33 3.06 2.70
CA THR A 75 3.17 4.09 3.31
C THR A 75 2.98 4.12 4.82
N SER A 76 4.05 4.46 5.53
CA SER A 76 3.99 4.79 6.97
C SER A 76 4.18 6.28 7.27
N ASN A 77 4.35 7.09 6.24
CA ASN A 77 4.28 8.54 6.38
C ASN A 77 2.83 8.94 6.10
N TYR A 78 2.19 9.59 7.07
CA TYR A 78 0.79 9.96 6.90
C TYR A 78 0.66 11.04 5.83
N ASP A 79 1.43 12.12 5.89
CA ASP A 79 1.21 13.28 5.00
C ASP A 79 2.00 13.25 3.68
N SER A 80 2.76 12.18 3.43
CA SER A 80 3.58 12.08 2.22
C SER A 80 3.87 10.66 1.83
N ASP A 81 4.17 10.44 0.55
CA ASP A 81 4.64 9.16 0.05
C ASP A 81 5.53 9.36 -1.19
N LEU A 82 6.37 8.36 -1.46
CA LEU A 82 7.05 8.21 -2.74
C LEU A 82 6.84 6.78 -3.20
N THR A 83 5.67 6.54 -3.78
CA THR A 83 5.27 5.22 -4.21
C THR A 83 6.01 4.82 -5.48
N SER A 84 6.64 3.65 -5.46
CA SER A 84 7.41 3.12 -6.60
C SER A 84 6.68 1.97 -7.26
N PHE A 85 6.65 2.01 -8.60
CA PHE A 85 6.07 0.96 -9.44
C PHE A 85 7.17 0.27 -10.24
N GLY A 86 7.00 -1.02 -10.52
CA GLY A 86 7.91 -1.76 -11.40
C GLY A 86 7.80 -1.24 -12.84
N PRO A 87 8.88 -1.31 -13.64
CA PRO A 87 8.83 -0.89 -15.04
C PRO A 87 7.88 -1.75 -15.88
N LYS A 88 7.64 -2.99 -15.43
CA LYS A 88 6.74 -3.97 -16.05
C LYS A 88 5.49 -4.24 -15.20
N SER A 89 5.19 -3.37 -14.23
CA SER A 89 3.99 -3.54 -13.39
C SER A 89 2.73 -3.39 -14.22
N GLU A 90 1.93 -4.43 -14.23
CA GLU A 90 0.59 -4.46 -14.81
C GLU A 90 -0.42 -4.91 -13.76
N PHE A 91 -1.50 -4.16 -13.61
CA PHE A 91 -2.57 -4.42 -12.67
C PHE A 91 -3.86 -3.78 -13.15
N ASP A 92 -4.98 -4.33 -12.67
CA ASP A 92 -6.33 -3.84 -12.97
C ASP A 92 -6.91 -3.07 -11.78
N ILE A 93 -6.36 -3.27 -10.58
CA ILE A 93 -6.77 -2.60 -9.33
C ILE A 93 -5.52 -2.08 -8.62
N LEU A 94 -5.58 -0.84 -8.12
CA LEU A 94 -4.57 -0.25 -7.24
C LEU A 94 -5.16 0.02 -5.84
N GLU A 95 -4.62 -0.67 -4.84
CA GLU A 95 -4.93 -0.46 -3.44
C GLU A 95 -3.80 0.31 -2.76
N PHE A 96 -4.16 1.24 -1.88
CA PHE A 96 -3.20 2.02 -1.11
C PHE A 96 -3.50 1.94 0.40
N ALA A 97 -2.51 1.48 1.17
CA ALA A 97 -2.56 1.35 2.61
C ALA A 97 -1.75 2.48 3.27
N ARG A 98 -2.44 3.44 3.87
CA ARG A 98 -1.85 4.65 4.49
C ARG A 98 -1.89 4.53 6.00
N LEU A 99 -0.73 4.37 6.63
CA LEU A 99 -0.61 4.25 8.09
C LEU A 99 -0.50 5.63 8.74
N ASP A 100 -1.45 5.91 9.65
CA ASP A 100 -1.33 6.94 10.68
C ASP A 100 -0.63 6.30 11.90
N GLN A 101 0.69 6.45 11.97
CA GLN A 101 1.50 5.91 13.07
C GLN A 101 1.14 6.54 14.42
N ILE A 102 0.64 7.78 14.45
CA ILE A 102 0.29 8.46 15.70
C ILE A 102 -0.96 7.82 16.30
N LYS A 103 -1.98 7.60 15.46
CA LYS A 103 -3.26 7.04 15.88
C LYS A 103 -3.35 5.51 15.82
N ASP A 104 -2.32 4.84 15.29
CA ASP A 104 -2.29 3.38 15.10
C ASP A 104 -3.37 2.86 14.15
N TYR A 105 -3.75 3.66 13.15
CA TYR A 105 -4.73 3.28 12.14
C TYR A 105 -4.11 3.10 10.77
N LEU A 106 -4.48 2.01 10.10
CA LEU A 106 -4.23 1.82 8.68
C LEU A 106 -5.51 2.15 7.91
N TYR A 107 -5.43 3.12 7.02
CA TYR A 107 -6.53 3.51 6.13
C TYR A 107 -6.31 2.90 4.75
N LEU A 108 -7.34 2.25 4.21
CA LEU A 108 -7.25 1.57 2.93
C LEU A 108 -8.05 2.34 1.87
N TYR A 109 -7.43 2.60 0.73
CA TYR A 109 -7.99 3.37 -0.38
C TYR A 109 -7.95 2.56 -1.67
N ARG A 110 -9.01 2.70 -2.46
CA ARG A 110 -9.05 2.29 -3.86
C ARG A 110 -8.63 3.49 -4.71
N ILE A 111 -7.53 3.37 -5.45
CA ILE A 111 -7.02 4.46 -6.27
C ILE A 111 -7.56 4.30 -7.70
N PRO A 112 -8.21 5.32 -8.29
CA PRO A 112 -8.61 5.29 -9.70
C PRO A 112 -7.36 5.23 -10.58
N ILE A 113 -7.36 4.32 -11.56
CA ILE A 113 -6.16 4.02 -12.38
C ILE A 113 -6.27 4.60 -13.80
N GLU A 114 -7.42 5.13 -14.18
CA GLU A 114 -7.72 5.62 -15.53
C GLU A 114 -6.72 6.68 -15.98
N ASP A 115 -6.35 7.59 -15.07
CA ASP A 115 -5.40 8.68 -15.34
C ASP A 115 -3.95 8.36 -14.94
N LEU A 116 -3.69 7.17 -14.37
CA LEU A 116 -2.39 6.82 -13.81
C LEU A 116 -1.26 6.90 -14.85
N CYS A 117 -1.53 6.46 -16.07
CA CYS A 117 -0.54 6.47 -17.16
C CYS A 117 -0.03 7.89 -17.50
N ASN A 118 -0.87 8.90 -17.29
CA ASN A 118 -0.60 10.29 -17.66
C ASN A 118 0.00 11.11 -16.51
N VAL A 119 0.03 10.57 -15.28
CA VAL A 119 0.63 11.24 -14.12
C VAL A 119 2.09 11.57 -14.42
N LYS A 120 2.45 12.86 -14.33
CA LYS A 120 3.84 13.29 -14.42
C LYS A 120 4.59 12.83 -13.17
N VAL A 121 5.64 12.03 -13.38
CA VAL A 121 6.50 11.50 -12.31
C VAL A 121 7.79 12.32 -12.15
N ASN A 122 8.07 13.20 -13.11
CA ASN A 122 9.02 14.29 -13.02
C ASN A 122 8.66 15.37 -14.06
N LYS A 123 9.50 16.40 -14.23
CA LYS A 123 9.23 17.51 -15.17
C LYS A 123 9.04 17.05 -16.63
N ASP A 124 9.73 15.98 -17.01
CA ASP A 124 9.85 15.56 -18.41
C ASP A 124 8.90 14.41 -18.74
N LEU A 125 8.76 13.44 -17.83
CA LEU A 125 8.19 12.13 -18.10
C LEU A 125 6.93 11.84 -17.27
N THR A 126 5.97 11.23 -17.93
CA THR A 126 4.79 10.57 -17.35
C THR A 126 5.14 9.19 -16.80
N PHE A 127 4.20 8.61 -16.04
CA PHE A 127 4.27 7.25 -15.55
C PHE A 127 4.55 6.27 -16.69
N ARG A 128 3.78 6.34 -17.77
CA ARG A 128 3.92 5.43 -18.91
C ARG A 128 5.25 5.59 -19.63
N GLU A 129 5.70 6.83 -19.82
CA GLU A 129 6.99 7.11 -20.47
C GLU A 129 8.16 6.57 -19.63
N GLN A 130 8.11 6.69 -18.29
CA GLN A 130 9.14 6.06 -17.44
C GLN A 130 9.14 4.53 -17.55
N GLN A 131 7.97 3.88 -17.60
CA GLN A 131 7.89 2.44 -17.80
C GLN A 131 8.48 2.01 -19.16
N GLN A 132 8.19 2.74 -20.24
CA GLN A 132 8.72 2.47 -21.57
C GLN A 132 10.25 2.56 -21.65
N LEU A 133 10.85 3.43 -20.82
CA LEU A 133 12.31 3.51 -20.66
C LEU A 133 12.91 2.44 -19.74
N GLY A 134 12.10 1.46 -19.29
CA GLY A 134 12.54 0.42 -18.34
C GLY A 134 12.82 0.96 -16.93
N ARG A 135 12.38 2.19 -16.61
CA ARG A 135 12.57 2.83 -15.31
C ARG A 135 11.35 2.62 -14.42
N ARG A 136 11.56 2.69 -13.11
CA ARG A 136 10.49 2.62 -12.11
C ARG A 136 9.82 3.99 -11.97
N PRO A 137 8.52 4.13 -12.35
CA PRO A 137 7.75 5.33 -12.05
C PRO A 137 7.69 5.54 -10.54
N ARG A 138 7.90 6.78 -10.10
CA ARG A 138 7.76 7.18 -8.70
C ARG A 138 7.01 8.49 -8.59
N PHE A 139 5.94 8.50 -7.81
CA PHE A 139 5.17 9.70 -7.49
C PHE A 139 4.44 9.49 -6.17
N SER A 140 3.82 10.56 -5.66
CA SER A 140 3.02 10.50 -4.43
C SER A 140 1.55 10.22 -4.77
N ILE A 141 1.01 9.09 -4.32
CA ILE A 141 -0.42 8.79 -4.43
C ILE A 141 -1.25 9.79 -3.60
N ILE A 142 -0.74 10.23 -2.45
CA ILE A 142 -1.44 11.17 -1.58
C ILE A 142 -1.72 12.48 -2.32
N SER A 143 -0.68 13.12 -2.86
CA SER A 143 -0.80 14.43 -3.52
C SER A 143 -1.34 14.37 -4.95
N ASN A 144 -1.23 13.24 -5.65
CA ASN A 144 -1.73 13.12 -7.03
C ASN A 144 -3.17 12.58 -7.10
N PHE A 145 -3.66 11.91 -6.05
CA PHE A 145 -4.98 11.27 -6.07
C PHE A 145 -5.81 11.56 -4.83
N ILE A 146 -5.31 11.25 -3.63
CA ILE A 146 -6.14 11.32 -2.42
C ILE A 146 -6.58 12.75 -2.11
N GLU A 147 -5.66 13.70 -2.14
CA GLU A 147 -5.97 15.11 -1.86
C GLU A 147 -6.76 15.77 -3.00
N PRO A 148 -6.36 15.67 -4.29
CA PRO A 148 -7.07 16.35 -5.37
C PRO A 148 -8.50 15.86 -5.57
N TYR A 149 -8.74 14.55 -5.42
CA TYR A 149 -10.07 13.95 -5.58
C TYR A 149 -10.81 13.78 -4.25
N ASN A 150 -10.25 14.26 -3.13
CA ASN A 150 -10.81 14.09 -1.78
C ASN A 150 -11.22 12.63 -1.50
N LEU A 151 -10.41 11.67 -1.95
CA LEU A 151 -10.74 10.25 -1.87
C LEU A 151 -10.91 9.85 -0.42
N LYS A 152 -11.97 9.08 -0.16
CA LYS A 152 -12.23 8.51 1.16
C LYS A 152 -11.69 7.09 1.24
N PRO A 153 -11.12 6.69 2.39
CA PRO A 153 -10.76 5.29 2.59
C PRO A 153 -12.04 4.45 2.65
N TYR A 154 -12.02 3.25 2.08
CA TYR A 154 -13.13 2.29 2.17
C TYR A 154 -13.08 1.47 3.45
N ALA A 155 -11.93 1.46 4.14
CA ALA A 155 -11.78 0.78 5.43
C ALA A 155 -10.74 1.48 6.31
N LYS A 156 -10.92 1.33 7.62
CA LYS A 156 -9.92 1.67 8.63
C LYS A 156 -9.65 0.47 9.54
N VAL A 157 -8.39 0.20 9.83
CA VAL A 157 -7.95 -0.91 10.68
C VAL A 157 -7.16 -0.38 11.86
N ASN A 158 -7.57 -0.71 13.08
CA ASN A 158 -6.81 -0.43 14.30
C ASN A 158 -5.69 -1.46 14.43
N LEU A 159 -4.44 -1.05 14.19
CA LEU A 159 -3.30 -1.97 14.16
C LEU A 159 -2.86 -2.47 15.54
N LYS A 160 -3.41 -1.95 16.64
CA LYS A 160 -3.19 -2.49 17.98
C LYS A 160 -4.13 -3.65 18.31
N THR A 161 -5.32 -3.66 17.74
CA THR A 161 -6.39 -4.61 18.11
C THR A 161 -6.82 -5.52 16.97
N GLY A 162 -6.48 -5.17 15.72
CA GLY A 162 -6.95 -5.85 14.51
C GLY A 162 -8.42 -5.57 14.18
N LYS A 163 -9.14 -4.80 14.99
CA LYS A 163 -10.51 -4.39 14.68
C LYS A 163 -10.51 -3.45 13.49
N TYR A 164 -11.44 -3.66 12.57
CA TYR A 164 -11.61 -2.80 11.40
C TYR A 164 -13.06 -2.36 11.22
N THR A 165 -13.24 -1.31 10.43
CA THR A 165 -14.55 -0.78 10.05
C THR A 165 -14.51 -0.50 8.56
N LEU A 166 -15.52 -0.99 7.83
CA LEU A 166 -15.80 -0.57 6.47
C LEU A 166 -16.49 0.80 6.52
N LEU A 167 -16.09 1.72 5.66
CA LEU A 167 -16.49 3.14 5.69
C LEU A 167 -17.41 3.49 4.52
#